data_AF-A0A931QJY0-F1
#
_entry.id   AF-A0A931QJY0-F1
#
_cell.length_a   1.000
_cell.length_b   1.000
_cell.length_c   1.000
_cell.angle_alpha   90.00
_cell.angle_beta   90.00
_cell.angle_gamma   90.00
#
_symmetry.space_group_name_H-M   'P 1'
#
loop_
_entity.id
_entity.type
_entity.pdbx_description
1 polymer ?
#
loop_
_entity_poly.entity_id
_entity_poly.type
_entity_poly.pdbx_seq_one_letter_code
_entity_poly.pdbx_strand_id
1 'polypeptide(L)'
;MTNAGAEFRTCPTTGLKVHLPAENLIKANAVAAVVFLLVGTVMALLVALTRWPAVHLLSAEGYYRALTAHGLNMLIFWIIFFEIAVLYFASAILLNGRLAAPKVGWLSFLMMLVGSLMVDLMILQGKADVMMTSYVPLKADPLFYLGVILFAVGALIGVGLFFATLVVAKREKTYEGSLPLVVFGALAAGIIAVVAIAHGAIIYIPTFLWSVGIIGPIDPAMYRVVWWGLGHTSQQINVTAQIAIWYLLATLTVGATPLNEKVCRSAFVLYILFINLASAHHLLVDPGVSPSWKIWNTSYAMYLAVLASMIHGFTVPASIEVAQRKKGYTKGLFEWLKKAPWGNPGFSALALSIAIFGFIGGITGVTFGTEQINIISHNTLRIPGHFHATVAAGTTLAFMGVTYYVLPLVFRRQVVVPSLAKLQPYVF
;
A
#
# COMPACT_ATOMS: atom_id res chain seq x y z
N MET A 1 -6.36 -33.65 14.65
CA MET A 1 -6.04 -32.93 15.90
C MET A 1 -6.98 -31.75 16.02
N THR A 2 -7.99 -31.90 16.87
CA THR A 2 -9.00 -30.91 17.24
C THR A 2 -8.35 -29.88 18.17
N ASN A 3 -8.22 -28.62 17.74
CA ASN A 3 -7.62 -27.57 18.57
C ASN A 3 -8.57 -27.17 19.69
N ALA A 4 -8.26 -27.60 20.90
CA ALA A 4 -8.73 -26.98 22.13
C ALA A 4 -8.26 -25.52 22.17
N GLY A 5 -9.18 -24.57 22.30
CA GLY A 5 -8.90 -23.19 22.74
C GLY A 5 -8.51 -22.16 21.68
N ALA A 6 -9.15 -22.11 20.51
CA ALA A 6 -9.09 -20.88 19.72
C ALA A 6 -9.88 -19.78 20.46
N GLU A 7 -9.20 -18.89 21.17
CA GLU A 7 -9.85 -17.78 21.87
C GLU A 7 -10.45 -16.83 20.84
N PHE A 8 -11.77 -16.88 20.71
CA PHE A 8 -12.55 -15.94 19.92
C PHE A 8 -13.32 -15.01 20.85
N ARG A 9 -13.48 -13.76 20.42
CA ARG A 9 -14.50 -12.87 20.93
C ARG A 9 -15.45 -12.46 19.81
N THR A 10 -16.68 -12.12 20.17
CA THR A 10 -17.62 -11.49 19.22
C THR A 10 -17.48 -9.97 19.34
N CYS A 11 -17.31 -9.29 18.20
CA CYS A 11 -17.34 -7.83 18.18
C CYS A 11 -18.77 -7.34 18.49
N PRO A 12 -19.00 -6.53 19.53
CA PRO A 12 -20.35 -6.08 19.89
C PRO A 12 -20.95 -5.14 18.85
N THR A 13 -20.11 -4.48 18.04
CA THR A 13 -20.56 -3.52 17.02
C THR A 13 -20.86 -4.18 15.67
N THR A 14 -20.05 -5.17 15.26
CA THR A 14 -20.17 -5.77 13.92
C THR A 14 -20.67 -7.20 13.92
N GLY A 15 -20.76 -7.85 15.09
CA GLY A 15 -21.10 -9.28 15.21
C GLY A 15 -20.02 -10.24 14.70
N LEU A 16 -18.90 -9.75 14.17
CA LEU A 16 -17.83 -10.58 13.64
C LEU A 16 -17.11 -11.37 14.74
N LYS A 17 -16.74 -12.62 14.43
CA LYS A 17 -15.84 -13.43 15.26
C LYS A 17 -14.41 -12.96 15.08
N VAL A 18 -13.78 -12.57 16.17
CA VAL A 18 -12.41 -12.05 16.22
C VAL A 18 -11.53 -13.05 16.96
N HIS A 19 -10.61 -13.67 16.22
CA HIS A 19 -9.59 -14.55 16.78
C HIS A 19 -8.53 -13.69 17.51
N LEU A 20 -8.37 -13.87 18.83
CA LEU A 20 -7.50 -13.00 19.65
C LEU A 20 -6.03 -12.98 19.18
N PRO A 21 -5.41 -14.11 18.75
CA PRO A 21 -4.07 -14.06 18.18
C PRO A 21 -3.98 -13.25 16.87
N ALA A 22 -5.02 -13.26 16.04
CA ALA A 22 -5.07 -12.43 14.84
C ALA A 22 -5.20 -10.95 15.20
N GLU A 23 -6.07 -10.64 16.16
CA GLU A 23 -6.26 -9.29 16.70
C GLU A 23 -4.94 -8.68 17.19
N ASN A 24 -4.13 -9.43 17.94
CA ASN A 24 -2.86 -8.93 18.47
C ASN A 24 -1.83 -8.65 17.37
N LEU A 25 -1.75 -9.51 16.35
CA LEU A 25 -0.86 -9.28 15.20
C LEU A 25 -1.32 -8.09 14.34
N ILE A 26 -2.62 -7.92 14.15
CA ILE A 26 -3.18 -6.75 13.46
C ILE A 26 -2.80 -5.47 14.23
N LYS A 27 -2.93 -5.47 15.56
CA LYS A 27 -2.51 -4.33 16.40
C LYS A 27 -1.02 -4.04 16.27
N ALA A 28 -0.17 -5.06 16.38
CA ALA A 28 1.28 -4.90 16.32
C ALA A 28 1.71 -4.29 14.98
N ASN A 29 1.21 -4.84 13.88
CA ASN A 29 1.50 -4.33 12.54
C ASN A 29 0.94 -2.91 12.35
N ALA A 30 -0.32 -2.64 12.71
CA ALA A 30 -0.92 -1.32 12.56
C ALA A 30 -0.22 -0.24 13.40
N VAL A 31 0.21 -0.57 14.63
CA VAL A 31 0.97 0.37 15.49
C VAL A 31 2.36 0.62 14.91
N ALA A 32 3.08 -0.43 14.50
CA ALA A 32 4.38 -0.27 13.84
C ALA A 32 4.25 0.62 12.61
N ALA A 33 3.22 0.39 11.79
CA ALA A 33 2.89 1.22 10.64
C ALA A 33 2.84 2.71 11.06
N VAL A 34 2.00 3.06 12.03
CA VAL A 34 1.82 4.47 12.46
C VAL A 34 3.13 5.08 12.98
N VAL A 35 3.98 4.29 13.64
CA VAL A 35 5.31 4.74 14.09
C VAL A 35 6.21 5.06 12.89
N PHE A 36 6.30 4.18 11.89
CA PHE A 36 7.08 4.43 10.68
C PHE A 36 6.52 5.61 9.84
N LEU A 37 5.20 5.80 9.83
CA LEU A 37 4.57 6.99 9.24
C LEU A 37 5.02 8.28 9.93
N LEU A 38 5.07 8.28 11.26
CA LEU A 38 5.53 9.43 12.04
C LEU A 38 7.01 9.73 11.74
N VAL A 39 7.88 8.72 11.79
CA VAL A 39 9.31 8.87 11.47
C VAL A 39 9.48 9.40 10.04
N GLY A 40 8.81 8.79 9.07
CA GLY A 40 8.85 9.22 7.67
C GLY A 40 8.36 10.66 7.47
N THR A 41 7.35 11.09 8.23
CA THR A 41 6.80 12.46 8.19
C THR A 41 7.76 13.47 8.81
N VAL A 42 8.41 13.14 9.93
CA VAL A 42 9.47 13.99 10.51
C VAL A 42 10.58 14.20 9.50
N MET A 43 11.04 13.13 8.83
CA MET A 43 12.04 13.23 7.76
C MET A 43 11.53 14.07 6.57
N ALA A 44 10.24 13.95 6.21
CA ALA A 44 9.61 14.76 5.17
C ALA A 44 9.68 16.27 5.50
N LEU A 45 9.37 16.63 6.75
CA LEU A 45 9.43 18.01 7.22
C LEU A 45 10.86 18.56 7.14
N LEU A 46 11.86 17.78 7.55
CA LEU A 46 13.26 18.16 7.43
C LEU A 46 13.66 18.42 5.97
N VAL A 47 13.25 17.54 5.04
CA VAL A 47 13.48 17.69 3.60
C VAL A 47 12.79 18.96 3.08
N ALA A 48 11.51 19.15 3.39
CA ALA A 48 10.71 20.29 2.92
C ALA A 48 11.27 21.63 3.43
N LEU A 49 11.58 21.72 4.72
CA LEU A 49 12.15 22.91 5.34
C LEU A 49 13.57 23.21 4.82
N THR A 50 14.35 22.19 4.44
CA THR A 50 15.67 22.41 3.82
C THR A 50 15.55 22.96 2.40
N ARG A 51 14.51 22.57 1.65
CA ARG A 51 14.25 23.10 0.31
C ARG A 51 13.74 24.53 0.32
N TRP A 52 13.19 25.02 1.43
CA TRP A 52 12.78 26.41 1.57
C TRP A 52 14.02 27.30 1.72
N PRO A 53 14.33 28.20 0.75
CA PRO A 53 15.58 28.96 0.78
C PRO A 53 15.79 29.82 2.04
N ALA A 54 14.71 30.22 2.72
CA ALA A 54 14.80 31.01 3.95
C ALA A 54 15.14 30.19 5.20
N VAL A 55 14.91 28.86 5.19
CA VAL A 55 15.12 28.00 6.36
C VAL A 55 16.38 27.15 6.18
N HIS A 56 16.50 26.42 5.07
CA HIS A 56 17.69 25.63 4.70
C HIS A 56 18.36 24.85 5.86
N LEU A 57 17.56 24.02 6.55
CA LEU A 57 17.90 23.44 7.84
C LEU A 57 19.09 22.45 7.83
N LEU A 58 19.24 21.66 6.76
CA LEU A 58 20.21 20.57 6.69
C LEU A 58 21.34 20.85 5.70
N SER A 59 22.51 20.26 5.96
CA SER A 59 23.58 20.13 4.97
C SER A 59 23.13 19.25 3.79
N ALA A 60 23.90 19.25 2.69
CA ALA A 60 23.60 18.38 1.54
C ALA A 60 23.55 16.90 1.93
N GLU A 61 24.52 16.43 2.72
CA GLU A 61 24.54 15.05 3.25
C GLU A 61 23.32 14.76 4.11
N GLY A 62 23.00 15.67 5.05
CA GLY A 62 21.82 15.55 5.90
C GLY A 62 20.52 15.51 5.10
N TYR A 63 20.42 16.28 4.02
CA TYR A 63 19.27 16.29 3.12
C TYR A 63 19.08 14.92 2.43
N TYR A 64 20.13 14.34 1.85
CA TYR A 64 20.03 13.03 1.18
C TYR A 64 19.80 11.89 2.18
N ARG A 65 20.34 12.00 3.40
CA ARG A 65 20.05 11.08 4.50
C ARG A 65 18.59 11.11 4.89
N ALA A 66 18.06 12.30 5.16
CA ALA A 66 16.64 12.49 5.51
C ALA A 66 15.73 12.05 4.35
N LEU A 67 16.10 12.32 3.10
CA LEU A 67 15.34 11.91 1.93
C LEU A 67 15.32 10.39 1.74
N THR A 68 16.44 9.71 2.03
CA THR A 68 16.51 8.25 2.00
C THR A 68 15.62 7.64 3.08
N ALA A 69 15.73 8.13 4.33
CA ALA A 69 14.89 7.70 5.44
C ALA A 69 13.41 7.93 5.14
N HIS A 70 13.04 9.14 4.68
CA HIS A 70 11.68 9.50 4.30
C HIS A 70 11.09 8.52 3.27
N GLY A 71 11.79 8.27 2.17
CA GLY A 71 11.30 7.41 1.10
C GLY A 71 11.02 5.99 1.59
N LEU A 72 11.96 5.38 2.33
CA LEU A 72 11.80 4.01 2.84
C LEU A 72 10.72 3.91 3.93
N ASN A 73 10.67 4.87 4.86
CA ASN A 73 9.67 4.89 5.92
C ASN A 73 8.25 5.06 5.36
N MET A 74 8.07 5.97 4.39
CA MET A 74 6.74 6.32 3.86
C MET A 74 6.24 5.36 2.78
N LEU A 75 7.11 4.87 1.91
CA LEU A 75 6.69 4.08 0.73
C LEU A 75 6.88 2.57 0.90
N ILE A 76 7.66 2.14 1.89
CA ILE A 76 7.91 0.71 2.19
C ILE A 76 7.40 0.36 3.59
N PHE A 77 8.01 0.90 4.65
CA PHE A 77 7.76 0.42 6.01
C PHE A 77 6.34 0.69 6.51
N TRP A 78 5.90 1.95 6.52
CA TRP A 78 4.52 2.34 6.89
C TRP A 78 3.49 1.49 6.14
N ILE A 79 3.60 1.49 4.82
CA ILE A 79 2.60 0.88 3.95
C ILE A 79 2.55 -0.63 4.14
N ILE A 80 3.68 -1.32 4.07
CA ILE A 80 3.67 -2.79 4.12
C ILE A 80 3.27 -3.29 5.51
N PHE A 81 3.67 -2.62 6.59
CA PHE A 81 3.13 -2.95 7.92
C PHE A 81 1.60 -2.82 7.96
N PHE A 82 1.05 -1.73 7.41
CA PHE A 82 -0.40 -1.55 7.36
C PHE A 82 -1.07 -2.61 6.48
N GLU A 83 -0.49 -2.94 5.33
CA GLU A 83 -1.01 -3.95 4.41
C GLU A 83 -1.03 -5.34 5.02
N ILE A 84 0.01 -5.76 5.75
CA ILE A 84 -0.01 -7.03 6.49
C ILE A 84 -1.13 -7.05 7.53
N ALA A 85 -1.38 -5.92 8.22
CA ALA A 85 -2.53 -5.79 9.12
C ALA A 85 -3.86 -5.95 8.37
N VAL A 86 -3.99 -5.35 7.18
CA VAL A 86 -5.16 -5.48 6.30
C VAL A 86 -5.35 -6.92 5.82
N LEU A 87 -4.29 -7.61 5.42
CA LEU A 87 -4.36 -9.01 5.00
C LEU A 87 -4.84 -9.91 6.15
N TYR A 88 -4.30 -9.75 7.36
CA TYR A 88 -4.76 -10.52 8.52
C TYR A 88 -6.20 -10.19 8.89
N PHE A 89 -6.60 -8.91 8.82
CA PHE A 89 -7.99 -8.50 9.04
C PHE A 89 -8.93 -9.12 7.99
N ALA A 90 -8.57 -9.07 6.72
CA ALA A 90 -9.39 -9.56 5.61
C ALA A 90 -9.53 -11.08 5.60
N SER A 91 -8.46 -11.83 5.90
CA SER A 91 -8.48 -13.30 5.86
C SER A 91 -9.07 -13.94 7.12
N ALA A 92 -8.85 -13.35 8.30
CA ALA A 92 -9.36 -13.91 9.55
C ALA A 92 -10.68 -13.27 9.96
N ILE A 93 -10.69 -11.95 10.20
CA ILE A 93 -11.84 -11.27 10.82
C ILE A 93 -13.03 -11.15 9.87
N LEU A 94 -12.82 -10.71 8.62
CA LEU A 94 -13.93 -10.57 7.66
C LEU A 94 -14.54 -11.91 7.23
N LEU A 95 -13.79 -13.01 7.38
CA LEU A 95 -14.27 -14.37 7.09
C LEU A 95 -14.71 -15.12 8.36
N ASN A 96 -14.80 -14.46 9.52
CA ASN A 96 -15.15 -15.08 10.81
C ASN A 96 -14.29 -16.31 11.17
N GLY A 97 -13.05 -16.36 10.68
CA GLY A 97 -12.12 -17.47 10.82
C GLY A 97 -10.96 -17.17 11.76
N ARG A 98 -10.17 -18.20 12.04
CA ARG A 98 -8.91 -18.06 12.78
C ARG A 98 -7.73 -17.83 11.83
N LEU A 99 -6.71 -17.16 12.32
CA LEU A 99 -5.41 -17.08 11.64
C LEU A 99 -4.74 -18.46 11.65
N ALA A 100 -4.16 -18.87 10.52
CA ALA A 100 -3.65 -20.23 10.32
C ALA A 100 -2.54 -20.63 11.30
N ALA A 101 -1.50 -19.80 11.46
CA ALA A 101 -0.36 -20.07 12.33
C ALA A 101 0.16 -18.78 13.03
N PRO A 102 -0.46 -18.36 14.15
CA PRO A 102 -0.12 -17.09 14.80
C PRO A 102 1.34 -16.96 15.27
N LYS A 103 1.99 -18.05 15.68
CA LYS A 103 3.42 -18.02 16.08
C LYS A 103 4.33 -17.62 14.93
N VAL A 104 4.03 -18.08 13.71
CA VAL A 104 4.75 -17.69 12.49
C VAL A 104 4.46 -16.23 12.14
N GLY A 105 3.26 -15.73 12.48
CA GLY A 105 2.91 -14.31 12.31
C GLY A 105 3.77 -13.40 13.17
N TRP A 106 4.11 -13.81 14.40
CA TRP A 106 5.04 -13.06 15.24
C TRP A 106 6.47 -13.09 14.70
N LEU A 107 6.92 -14.20 14.13
CA LEU A 107 8.20 -14.27 13.42
C LEU A 107 8.23 -13.29 12.23
N SER A 108 7.19 -13.30 11.39
CA SER A 108 7.01 -12.35 10.27
C SER A 108 7.12 -10.90 10.75
N PHE A 109 6.37 -10.54 11.81
CA PHE A 109 6.41 -9.21 12.40
C PHE A 109 7.81 -8.84 12.94
N LEU A 110 8.47 -9.74 13.68
CA LEU A 110 9.82 -9.47 14.20
C LEU A 110 10.84 -9.27 13.08
N MET A 111 10.78 -10.07 12.01
CA MET A 111 11.68 -9.91 10.87
C MET A 111 11.49 -8.56 10.17
N MET A 112 10.23 -8.16 9.96
CA MET A 112 9.92 -6.82 9.43
C MET A 112 10.42 -5.72 10.37
N LEU A 113 10.19 -5.83 11.67
CA LEU A 113 10.62 -4.81 12.63
C LEU A 113 12.14 -4.70 12.70
N VAL A 114 12.86 -5.82 12.84
CA VAL A 114 14.32 -5.83 12.90
C VAL A 114 14.91 -5.35 11.58
N GLY A 115 14.37 -5.78 10.44
CA GLY A 115 14.84 -5.36 9.11
C GLY A 115 14.71 -3.86 8.88
N SER A 116 13.55 -3.28 9.21
CA SER A 116 13.31 -1.83 9.08
C SER A 116 14.19 -1.01 10.03
N LEU A 117 14.33 -1.43 11.29
CA LEU A 117 15.23 -0.76 12.25
C LEU A 117 16.70 -0.84 11.83
N MET A 118 17.14 -1.97 11.26
CA MET A 118 18.49 -2.13 10.75
C MET A 118 18.77 -1.18 9.58
N VAL A 119 17.80 -1.03 8.67
CA VAL A 119 17.88 -0.08 7.56
C VAL A 119 17.98 1.36 8.07
N ASP A 120 17.06 1.78 8.94
CA ASP A 120 17.05 3.13 9.49
C ASP A 120 18.33 3.43 10.27
N LEU A 121 18.86 2.46 11.03
CA LEU A 121 20.12 2.62 11.74
C LEU A 121 21.29 2.91 10.78
N MET A 122 21.39 2.19 9.66
CA MET A 122 22.45 2.42 8.67
C MET A 122 22.30 3.77 7.97
N ILE A 123 21.06 4.20 7.69
CA ILE A 123 20.79 5.52 7.12
C ILE A 123 21.22 6.62 8.11
N LEU A 124 20.78 6.53 9.37
CA LEU A 124 21.08 7.54 10.39
C LEU A 124 22.58 7.64 10.72
N GLN A 125 23.32 6.54 10.57
CA GLN A 125 24.78 6.51 10.70
C GLN A 125 25.54 7.04 9.47
N GLY A 126 24.83 7.45 8.40
CA GLY A 126 25.46 7.92 7.16
C GLY A 126 26.08 6.84 6.30
N LYS A 127 25.67 5.60 6.50
CA LYS A 127 26.18 4.42 5.80
C LYS A 127 25.32 3.98 4.62
N ALA A 128 24.21 4.68 4.37
CA ALA A 128 23.23 4.30 3.36
C ALA A 128 22.52 5.51 2.75
N ASP A 129 23.26 6.55 2.37
CA ASP A 129 22.72 7.73 1.67
C ASP A 129 22.50 7.43 0.17
N VAL A 130 21.68 6.41 -0.11
CA VAL A 130 21.48 5.81 -1.45
C VAL A 130 20.06 5.96 -1.99
N MET A 131 19.21 6.74 -1.31
CA MET A 131 17.80 6.93 -1.63
C MET A 131 16.99 5.62 -1.54
N MET A 132 15.66 5.70 -1.64
CA MET A 132 14.80 4.50 -1.59
C MET A 132 15.11 3.51 -2.72
N THR A 133 15.57 3.99 -3.87
CA THR A 133 15.88 3.16 -5.03
C THR A 133 17.18 2.39 -4.90
N SER A 134 18.11 2.87 -4.06
CA SER A 134 19.43 2.25 -3.83
C SER A 134 20.15 1.83 -5.12
N TYR A 135 20.04 2.66 -6.17
CA TYR A 135 20.59 2.34 -7.48
C TYR A 135 22.11 2.16 -7.43
N VAL A 136 22.58 1.01 -7.94
CA VAL A 136 24.01 0.81 -8.21
C VAL A 136 24.46 1.81 -9.30
N PRO A 137 25.70 2.33 -9.24
CA PRO A 137 26.81 1.90 -8.38
C PRO A 137 26.87 2.57 -6.99
N LEU A 138 25.84 3.31 -6.55
CA LEU A 138 25.82 3.85 -5.19
C LEU A 138 25.71 2.69 -4.18
N LYS A 139 26.78 2.50 -3.41
CA LYS A 139 26.95 1.35 -2.52
C LYS A 139 26.67 1.75 -1.07
N ALA A 140 25.68 1.13 -0.46
CA ALA A 140 25.42 1.23 0.98
C ALA A 140 26.20 0.16 1.76
N ASP A 141 26.24 0.30 3.08
CA ASP A 141 26.74 -0.73 4.00
C ASP A 141 25.94 -2.05 3.84
N PRO A 142 26.59 -3.22 3.90
CA PRO A 142 25.92 -4.51 3.78
C PRO A 142 24.70 -4.71 4.68
N LEU A 143 24.71 -4.14 5.89
CA LEU A 143 23.58 -4.25 6.82
C LEU A 143 22.33 -3.52 6.31
N PHE A 144 22.46 -2.50 5.46
CA PHE A 144 21.32 -1.88 4.80
C PHE A 144 20.60 -2.89 3.89
N TYR A 145 21.34 -3.57 3.01
CA TYR A 145 20.75 -4.55 2.09
C TYR A 145 20.22 -5.78 2.84
N LEU A 146 20.93 -6.24 3.87
CA LEU A 146 20.45 -7.32 4.73
C LEU A 146 19.14 -6.95 5.44
N GLY A 147 19.03 -5.71 5.94
CA GLY A 147 17.82 -5.21 6.57
C GLY A 147 16.62 -5.17 5.61
N VAL A 148 16.82 -4.71 4.37
CA VAL A 148 15.80 -4.75 3.31
C VAL A 148 15.36 -6.19 3.01
N ILE A 149 16.31 -7.12 2.85
CA ILE A 149 16.03 -8.54 2.61
C ILE A 149 15.25 -9.14 3.77
N LEU A 150 15.67 -8.88 5.01
CA LEU A 150 15.02 -9.39 6.22
C LEU A 150 13.57 -8.89 6.32
N PHE A 151 13.35 -7.60 6.01
CA PHE A 151 12.02 -7.01 5.94
C PHE A 151 11.15 -7.70 4.88
N ALA A 152 11.67 -7.86 3.66
CA ALA A 152 10.96 -8.49 2.55
C ALA A 152 10.59 -9.95 2.82
N VAL A 153 11.50 -10.72 3.45
CA VAL A 153 11.20 -12.11 3.86
C VAL A 153 10.14 -12.14 4.95
N GLY A 154 10.20 -11.23 5.93
CA GLY A 154 9.15 -11.08 6.94
C GLY A 154 7.79 -10.80 6.31
N ALA A 155 7.71 -9.87 5.35
CA ALA A 155 6.50 -9.55 4.62
C ALA A 155 5.99 -10.77 3.80
N LEU A 156 6.88 -11.51 3.14
CA LEU A 156 6.52 -12.71 2.38
C LEU A 156 5.90 -13.80 3.26
N ILE A 157 6.44 -14.01 4.47
CA ILE A 157 5.85 -14.93 5.45
C ILE A 157 4.45 -14.44 5.84
N GLY A 158 4.27 -13.13 6.04
CA GLY A 158 2.97 -12.53 6.35
C GLY A 158 1.93 -12.76 5.25
N VAL A 159 2.33 -12.57 3.99
CA VAL A 159 1.52 -12.86 2.80
C VAL A 159 1.22 -14.37 2.69
N GLY A 160 2.20 -15.24 2.96
CA GLY A 160 2.01 -16.70 3.00
C GLY A 160 0.98 -17.11 4.06
N LEU A 161 1.01 -16.49 5.23
CA LEU A 161 0.02 -16.71 6.28
C LEU A 161 -1.38 -16.24 5.89
N PHE A 162 -1.49 -15.16 5.13
CA PHE A 162 -2.76 -14.74 4.55
C PHE A 162 -3.36 -15.83 3.65
N PHE A 163 -2.60 -16.37 2.70
CA PHE A 163 -3.08 -17.44 1.83
C PHE A 163 -3.43 -18.71 2.61
N ALA A 164 -2.58 -19.11 3.56
CA ALA A 164 -2.86 -20.25 4.43
C ALA A 164 -4.16 -20.04 5.24
N THR A 165 -4.42 -18.81 5.68
CA THR A 165 -5.64 -18.45 6.42
C THR A 165 -6.88 -18.53 5.53
N LEU A 166 -6.80 -18.14 4.26
CA LEU A 166 -7.90 -18.34 3.31
C LEU A 166 -8.22 -19.83 3.10
N VAL A 167 -7.19 -20.69 2.99
CA VAL A 167 -7.37 -22.15 2.88
C VAL A 167 -8.03 -22.70 4.14
N VAL A 168 -7.59 -22.27 5.32
CA VAL A 168 -8.19 -22.64 6.61
C VAL A 168 -9.66 -22.20 6.67
N ALA A 169 -9.96 -20.94 6.35
CA ALA A 169 -11.33 -20.41 6.35
C ALA A 169 -12.26 -21.21 5.42
N LYS A 170 -11.78 -21.60 4.23
CA LYS A 170 -12.54 -22.42 3.28
C LYS A 170 -12.76 -23.84 3.81
N ARG A 171 -11.73 -24.47 4.37
CA ARG A 171 -11.80 -25.83 4.94
C ARG A 171 -12.71 -25.89 6.16
N GLU A 172 -12.66 -24.88 7.02
CA GLU A 172 -13.49 -24.74 8.22
C GLU A 172 -14.88 -24.18 7.92
N LYS A 173 -15.19 -23.88 6.65
CA LYS A 173 -16.47 -23.36 6.17
C LYS A 173 -16.94 -22.12 6.95
N THR A 174 -16.02 -21.21 7.25
CA THR A 174 -16.34 -19.98 8.01
C THR A 174 -17.06 -18.92 7.17
N TYR A 175 -17.10 -19.11 5.85
CA TYR A 175 -17.87 -18.34 4.89
C TYR A 175 -18.40 -19.25 3.77
N GLU A 176 -19.44 -18.80 3.07
CA GLU A 176 -20.05 -19.52 1.94
C GLU A 176 -19.84 -18.79 0.62
N GLY A 177 -19.89 -19.53 -0.48
CA GLY A 177 -19.75 -18.98 -1.83
C GLY A 177 -18.34 -18.45 -2.13
N SER A 178 -18.30 -17.33 -2.85
CA SER A 178 -17.06 -16.64 -3.26
C SER A 178 -16.54 -15.70 -2.17
N LEU A 179 -15.25 -15.39 -2.17
CA LEU A 179 -14.66 -14.44 -1.22
C LEU A 179 -15.38 -13.08 -1.31
N PRO A 180 -15.73 -12.40 -0.20
CA PRO A 180 -16.23 -11.03 -0.22
C PRO A 180 -15.30 -10.11 -1.02
N LEU A 181 -15.84 -9.10 -1.71
CA LEU A 181 -15.04 -8.28 -2.63
C LEU A 181 -13.81 -7.64 -1.97
N VAL A 182 -13.94 -7.19 -0.71
CA VAL A 182 -12.82 -6.64 0.08
C VAL A 182 -11.71 -7.69 0.27
N VAL A 183 -12.07 -8.93 0.58
CA VAL A 183 -11.12 -10.04 0.74
C VAL A 183 -10.53 -10.45 -0.60
N PHE A 184 -11.31 -10.35 -1.69
CA PHE A 184 -10.80 -10.57 -3.04
C PHE A 184 -9.79 -9.50 -3.48
N GLY A 185 -10.02 -8.24 -3.13
CA GLY A 185 -9.04 -7.17 -3.36
C GLY A 185 -7.75 -7.39 -2.55
N ALA A 186 -7.88 -7.80 -1.28
CA ALA A 186 -6.74 -8.22 -0.46
C ALA A 186 -6.01 -9.44 -1.05
N LEU A 187 -6.74 -10.37 -1.68
CA LEU A 187 -6.15 -11.50 -2.40
C LEU A 187 -5.33 -11.03 -3.60
N ALA A 188 -5.84 -10.08 -4.39
CA ALA A 188 -5.09 -9.48 -5.48
C ALA A 188 -3.81 -8.79 -4.99
N ALA A 189 -3.91 -8.01 -3.90
CA ALA A 189 -2.76 -7.39 -3.24
C ALA A 189 -1.71 -8.43 -2.81
N GLY A 190 -2.14 -9.52 -2.17
CA GLY A 190 -1.25 -10.61 -1.76
C GLY A 190 -0.54 -11.30 -2.93
N ILE A 191 -1.23 -11.52 -4.06
CA ILE A 191 -0.62 -12.11 -5.27
C ILE A 191 0.43 -11.17 -5.85
N ILE A 192 0.10 -9.88 -5.98
CA ILE A 192 1.01 -8.84 -6.47
C ILE A 192 2.23 -8.72 -5.54
N ALA A 193 2.04 -8.82 -4.22
CA ALA A 193 3.12 -8.78 -3.24
C ALA A 193 4.14 -9.91 -3.42
N VAL A 194 3.70 -11.13 -3.72
CA VAL A 194 4.62 -12.24 -4.03
C VAL A 194 5.49 -11.91 -5.23
N VAL A 195 4.91 -11.33 -6.29
CA VAL A 195 5.67 -10.95 -7.49
C VAL A 195 6.65 -9.82 -7.20
N ALA A 196 6.24 -8.80 -6.45
CA ALA A 196 7.12 -7.69 -6.05
C ALA A 196 8.32 -8.21 -5.23
N ILE A 197 8.07 -9.06 -4.23
CA ILE A 197 9.13 -9.61 -3.37
C ILE A 197 10.06 -10.54 -4.16
N ALA A 198 9.54 -11.30 -5.14
CA ALA A 198 10.39 -12.12 -6.01
C ALA A 198 11.39 -11.26 -6.79
N HIS A 199 10.95 -10.15 -7.42
CA HIS A 199 11.85 -9.20 -8.07
C HIS A 199 12.85 -8.58 -7.08
N GLY A 200 12.37 -8.25 -5.88
CA GLY A 200 13.23 -7.75 -4.80
C GLY A 200 14.33 -8.74 -4.42
N ALA A 201 14.01 -10.03 -4.29
CA ALA A 201 15.00 -11.08 -4.03
C ALA A 201 16.02 -11.21 -5.17
N ILE A 202 15.55 -11.17 -6.42
CA ILE A 202 16.41 -11.26 -7.62
C ILE A 202 17.44 -10.13 -7.64
N ILE A 203 17.10 -8.91 -7.18
CA ILE A 203 18.04 -7.79 -7.21
C ILE A 203 18.79 -7.54 -5.90
N TYR A 204 18.15 -7.62 -4.75
CA TYR A 204 18.79 -7.30 -3.47
C TYR A 204 19.73 -8.40 -2.97
N ILE A 205 19.48 -9.68 -3.28
CA ILE A 205 20.42 -10.75 -2.89
C ILE A 205 21.78 -10.55 -3.58
N PRO A 206 21.86 -10.40 -4.92
CA PRO A 206 23.12 -10.04 -5.56
C PRO A 206 23.70 -8.72 -5.03
N THR A 207 22.87 -7.71 -4.79
CA THR A 207 23.34 -6.41 -4.26
C THR A 207 23.98 -6.55 -2.89
N PHE A 208 23.42 -7.38 -2.02
CA PHE A 208 24.04 -7.75 -0.75
C PHE A 208 25.38 -8.49 -0.96
N LEU A 209 25.43 -9.49 -1.84
CA LEU A 209 26.68 -10.22 -2.13
C LEU A 209 27.78 -9.32 -2.70
N TRP A 210 27.40 -8.36 -3.56
CA TRP A 210 28.30 -7.32 -4.06
C TRP A 210 28.73 -6.38 -2.92
N SER A 211 27.81 -6.06 -2.00
CA SER A 211 28.09 -5.18 -0.87
C SER A 211 29.21 -5.72 0.01
N VAL A 212 29.21 -7.03 0.28
CA VAL A 212 30.22 -7.74 1.09
C VAL A 212 31.46 -8.18 0.29
N GLY A 213 31.50 -7.94 -1.02
CA GLY A 213 32.67 -8.24 -1.87
C GLY A 213 32.77 -9.68 -2.37
N ILE A 214 31.67 -10.47 -2.32
CA ILE A 214 31.65 -11.86 -2.82
C ILE A 214 31.54 -11.91 -4.35
N ILE A 215 30.79 -10.97 -4.96
CA ILE A 215 30.64 -10.87 -6.41
C ILE A 215 31.12 -9.51 -6.94
N GLY A 216 31.38 -9.46 -8.26
CA GLY A 216 31.74 -8.24 -8.95
C GLY A 216 30.62 -7.20 -9.03
N PRO A 217 30.90 -6.01 -9.60
CA PRO A 217 29.91 -4.95 -9.79
C PRO A 217 28.66 -5.42 -10.53
N ILE A 218 27.51 -4.93 -10.10
CA ILE A 218 26.22 -5.21 -10.73
C ILE A 218 26.00 -4.24 -11.88
N ASP A 219 25.56 -4.76 -13.03
CA ASP A 219 25.17 -3.94 -14.17
C ASP A 219 24.02 -2.98 -13.79
N PRO A 220 24.21 -1.65 -13.89
CA PRO A 220 23.18 -0.69 -13.48
C PRO A 220 21.90 -0.73 -14.31
N ALA A 221 21.96 -1.11 -15.59
CA ALA A 221 20.76 -1.20 -16.42
C ALA A 221 19.91 -2.41 -15.99
N MET A 222 20.54 -3.56 -15.79
CA MET A 222 19.90 -4.76 -15.23
C MET A 222 19.31 -4.46 -13.86
N TYR A 223 20.05 -3.77 -12.98
CA TYR A 223 19.54 -3.39 -11.67
C TYR A 223 18.24 -2.62 -11.78
N ARG A 224 18.19 -1.55 -12.58
CA ARG A 224 16.98 -0.72 -12.70
C ARG A 224 15.82 -1.50 -13.30
N VAL A 225 16.06 -2.35 -14.31
CA VAL A 225 14.99 -3.18 -14.91
C VAL A 225 14.36 -4.10 -13.87
N VAL A 226 15.16 -4.84 -13.10
CA VAL A 226 14.64 -5.77 -12.09
C VAL A 226 14.06 -5.02 -10.89
N TRP A 227 14.73 -3.96 -10.44
CA TRP A 227 14.30 -3.16 -9.30
C TRP A 227 12.95 -2.50 -9.55
N TRP A 228 12.64 -2.04 -10.77
CA TRP A 228 11.31 -1.51 -11.06
C TRP A 228 10.22 -2.57 -11.10
N GLY A 229 10.56 -3.84 -11.35
CA GLY A 229 9.67 -4.97 -11.10
C GLY A 229 9.32 -5.15 -9.61
N LEU A 230 10.17 -4.70 -8.69
CA LEU A 230 9.85 -4.56 -7.27
C LEU A 230 9.11 -3.24 -7.00
N GLY A 231 9.73 -2.10 -7.33
CA GLY A 231 9.30 -0.78 -6.89
C GLY A 231 7.98 -0.31 -7.49
N HIS A 232 7.73 -0.61 -8.77
CA HIS A 232 6.42 -0.29 -9.35
C HIS A 232 5.35 -1.20 -8.78
N THR A 233 5.60 -2.50 -8.77
CA THR A 233 4.67 -3.53 -8.30
C THR A 233 4.30 -3.33 -6.83
N SER A 234 5.22 -2.85 -6.00
CA SER A 234 4.92 -2.53 -4.60
C SER A 234 3.86 -1.44 -4.48
N GLN A 235 3.89 -0.40 -5.33
CA GLN A 235 2.83 0.62 -5.34
C GLN A 235 1.46 0.06 -5.72
N GLN A 236 1.42 -1.10 -6.35
CA GLN A 236 0.18 -1.72 -6.80
C GLN A 236 -0.44 -2.63 -5.76
N ILE A 237 0.38 -3.15 -4.85
CA ILE A 237 -0.11 -3.69 -3.58
C ILE A 237 -0.93 -2.57 -2.90
N ASN A 238 -0.37 -1.36 -2.83
CA ASN A 238 -1.01 -0.20 -2.20
C ASN A 238 -2.34 0.13 -2.86
N VAL A 239 -2.37 0.23 -4.19
CA VAL A 239 -3.59 0.57 -4.96
C VAL A 239 -4.67 -0.50 -4.77
N THR A 240 -4.32 -1.79 -4.83
CA THR A 240 -5.30 -2.87 -4.66
C THR A 240 -5.83 -2.95 -3.23
N ALA A 241 -4.98 -2.78 -2.21
CA ALA A 241 -5.38 -2.68 -0.82
C ALA A 241 -6.25 -1.44 -0.55
N GLN A 242 -5.88 -0.28 -1.11
CA GLN A 242 -6.65 0.97 -1.03
C GLN A 242 -8.04 0.80 -1.63
N ILE A 243 -8.16 0.21 -2.82
CA ILE A 243 -9.46 0.00 -3.46
C ILE A 243 -10.33 -0.98 -2.67
N ALA A 244 -9.74 -2.05 -2.12
CA ALA A 244 -10.45 -2.94 -1.21
C ALA A 244 -10.99 -2.17 0.01
N ILE A 245 -10.19 -1.27 0.57
CA ILE A 245 -10.59 -0.38 1.65
C ILE A 245 -11.63 0.65 1.20
N TRP A 246 -11.59 1.15 -0.04
CA TRP A 246 -12.61 2.03 -0.56
C TRP A 246 -13.99 1.38 -0.59
N TYR A 247 -14.08 0.13 -1.08
CA TYR A 247 -15.32 -0.63 -1.01
C TYR A 247 -15.76 -0.85 0.44
N LEU A 248 -14.83 -1.21 1.33
CA LEU A 248 -15.13 -1.37 2.76
C LEU A 248 -15.68 -0.08 3.38
N LEU A 249 -15.02 1.05 3.16
CA LEU A 249 -15.44 2.36 3.67
C LEU A 249 -16.79 2.77 3.08
N ALA A 250 -17.02 2.56 1.78
CA ALA A 250 -18.31 2.85 1.15
C ALA A 250 -19.44 2.04 1.80
N THR A 251 -19.21 0.75 2.10
CA THR A 251 -20.15 -0.08 2.84
C THR A 251 -20.35 0.44 4.28
N LEU A 252 -19.27 0.72 5.02
CA LEU A 252 -19.34 1.12 6.43
C LEU A 252 -19.93 2.53 6.65
N THR A 253 -19.81 3.42 5.66
CA THR A 253 -20.23 4.82 5.79
C THR A 253 -21.64 5.05 5.28
N VAL A 254 -21.99 4.45 4.15
CA VAL A 254 -23.29 4.69 3.49
C VAL A 254 -24.08 3.42 3.21
N GLY A 255 -23.57 2.23 3.51
CA GLY A 255 -24.24 0.96 3.19
C GLY A 255 -24.14 0.61 1.71
N ALA A 256 -23.11 1.08 1.01
CA ALA A 256 -22.93 0.80 -0.41
C ALA A 256 -22.56 -0.66 -0.65
N THR A 257 -23.08 -1.20 -1.76
CA THR A 257 -22.69 -2.49 -2.33
C THR A 257 -22.16 -2.28 -3.73
N PRO A 258 -21.21 -3.11 -4.21
CA PRO A 258 -20.71 -3.02 -5.58
C PRO A 258 -21.85 -3.09 -6.61
N LEU A 259 -21.82 -2.24 -7.65
CA LEU A 259 -22.83 -2.27 -8.71
C LEU A 259 -22.87 -3.61 -9.46
N ASN A 260 -21.69 -4.15 -9.73
CA ASN A 260 -21.53 -5.45 -10.36
C ASN A 260 -20.24 -6.11 -9.84
N GLU A 261 -20.38 -7.15 -9.03
CA GLU A 261 -19.23 -7.83 -8.44
C GLU A 261 -18.31 -8.47 -9.48
N LYS A 262 -18.85 -9.03 -10.57
CA LYS A 262 -18.05 -9.67 -11.62
C LYS A 262 -17.13 -8.65 -12.28
N VAL A 263 -17.64 -7.47 -12.62
CA VAL A 263 -16.86 -6.37 -13.20
C VAL A 263 -15.77 -5.90 -12.24
N CYS A 264 -16.10 -5.71 -10.95
CA CYS A 264 -15.13 -5.29 -9.95
C CYS A 264 -14.02 -6.34 -9.74
N ARG A 265 -14.36 -7.64 -9.75
CA ARG A 265 -13.37 -8.72 -9.65
C ARG A 265 -12.49 -8.82 -10.89
N SER A 266 -13.07 -8.65 -12.08
CA SER A 266 -12.30 -8.61 -13.33
C SER A 266 -11.27 -7.47 -13.32
N ALA A 267 -11.61 -6.31 -12.78
CA ALA A 267 -10.66 -5.20 -12.63
C ALA A 267 -9.48 -5.55 -11.70
N PHE A 268 -9.73 -6.19 -10.55
CA PHE A 268 -8.63 -6.72 -9.72
C PHE A 268 -7.75 -7.74 -10.45
N VAL A 269 -8.33 -8.60 -11.31
CA VAL A 269 -7.56 -9.55 -12.12
C VAL A 269 -6.68 -8.83 -13.15
N LEU A 270 -7.20 -7.76 -13.78
CA LEU A 270 -6.40 -6.94 -14.70
C LEU A 270 -5.17 -6.35 -14.00
N TYR A 271 -5.28 -5.90 -12.74
CA TYR A 271 -4.12 -5.46 -11.98
C TYR A 271 -3.08 -6.57 -11.79
N ILE A 272 -3.50 -7.78 -11.43
CA ILE A 272 -2.58 -8.92 -11.26
C ILE A 272 -1.76 -9.17 -12.53
N LEU A 273 -2.43 -9.13 -13.69
CA LEU A 273 -1.82 -9.51 -14.98
C LEU A 273 -0.93 -8.41 -15.57
N PHE A 274 -1.44 -7.18 -15.65
CA PHE A 274 -0.86 -6.17 -16.53
C PHE A 274 0.05 -5.18 -15.81
N ILE A 275 0.00 -5.12 -14.48
CA ILE A 275 0.70 -4.06 -13.76
C ILE A 275 2.19 -4.30 -13.62
N ASN A 276 2.61 -5.57 -13.55
CA ASN A 276 4.02 -5.94 -13.59
C ASN A 276 4.66 -5.51 -14.91
N LEU A 277 3.93 -5.66 -16.01
CA LEU A 277 4.36 -5.25 -17.35
C LEU A 277 4.44 -3.72 -17.46
N ALA A 278 3.47 -3.02 -16.88
CA ALA A 278 3.44 -1.55 -16.87
C ALA A 278 4.65 -0.91 -16.15
N SER A 279 5.41 -1.65 -15.32
CA SER A 279 6.62 -1.16 -14.63
C SER A 279 7.67 -0.54 -15.57
N ALA A 280 7.64 -0.94 -16.86
CA ALA A 280 8.45 -0.36 -17.92
C ALA A 280 8.41 1.18 -18.00
N HIS A 281 7.33 1.83 -17.51
CA HIS A 281 7.23 3.28 -17.59
C HIS A 281 8.26 4.05 -16.75
N HIS A 282 8.91 3.38 -15.80
CA HIS A 282 10.02 3.98 -15.04
C HIS A 282 11.34 3.97 -15.83
N LEU A 283 11.40 3.23 -16.93
CA LEU A 283 12.59 2.97 -17.74
C LEU A 283 12.51 3.66 -19.12
N LEU A 284 11.59 4.61 -19.30
CA LEU A 284 11.32 5.22 -20.60
C LEU A 284 12.50 6.04 -21.13
N VAL A 285 13.29 6.63 -20.25
CA VAL A 285 14.53 7.33 -20.61
C VAL A 285 15.78 6.45 -20.54
N ASP A 286 15.64 5.18 -20.15
CA ASP A 286 16.77 4.27 -20.03
C ASP A 286 17.27 3.82 -21.41
N PRO A 287 18.59 3.74 -21.62
CA PRO A 287 19.15 3.26 -22.88
C PRO A 287 19.11 1.71 -23.02
N GLY A 288 18.83 0.98 -21.93
CA GLY A 288 19.00 -0.47 -21.86
C GLY A 288 17.85 -1.32 -22.43
N VAL A 289 16.77 -0.71 -22.90
CA VAL A 289 15.58 -1.43 -23.43
C VAL A 289 15.12 -0.82 -24.75
N SER A 290 14.64 -1.67 -25.66
CA SER A 290 14.25 -1.23 -27.01
C SER A 290 13.00 -0.32 -26.96
N PRO A 291 12.85 0.62 -27.91
CA PRO A 291 11.63 1.42 -28.04
C PRO A 291 10.37 0.56 -28.19
N SER A 292 10.45 -0.56 -28.92
CA SER A 292 9.32 -1.47 -29.09
C SER A 292 8.85 -2.09 -27.77
N TRP A 293 9.78 -2.47 -26.90
CA TRP A 293 9.46 -2.99 -25.57
C TRP A 293 8.84 -1.90 -24.68
N LYS A 294 9.38 -0.68 -24.71
CA LYS A 294 8.82 0.47 -24.00
C LYS A 294 7.37 0.70 -24.42
N ILE A 295 7.13 0.91 -25.72
CA ILE A 295 5.80 1.20 -26.28
C ILE A 295 4.80 0.09 -25.95
N TRP A 296 5.20 -1.19 -26.10
CA TRP A 296 4.27 -2.28 -25.83
C TRP A 296 3.79 -2.30 -24.38
N ASN A 297 4.75 -2.19 -23.44
CA ASN A 297 4.45 -2.24 -22.01
C ASN A 297 3.71 -0.98 -21.54
N THR A 298 4.09 0.20 -22.02
CA THR A 298 3.53 1.48 -21.54
C THR A 298 2.31 1.96 -22.31
N SER A 299 1.98 1.35 -23.44
CA SER A 299 0.70 1.57 -24.12
C SER A 299 -0.25 0.42 -23.82
N TYR A 300 -0.07 -0.75 -24.41
CA TYR A 300 -1.08 -1.81 -24.37
C TYR A 300 -1.26 -2.41 -22.97
N ALA A 301 -0.17 -2.84 -22.33
CA ALA A 301 -0.27 -3.44 -21.00
C ALA A 301 -0.71 -2.40 -19.95
N MET A 302 -0.11 -1.20 -19.98
CA MET A 302 -0.53 -0.12 -19.09
C MET A 302 -2.00 0.25 -19.27
N TYR A 303 -2.55 0.33 -20.49
CA TYR A 303 -3.96 0.67 -20.69
C TYR A 303 -4.91 -0.36 -20.06
N LEU A 304 -4.54 -1.64 -20.02
CA LEU A 304 -5.33 -2.67 -19.33
C LEU A 304 -5.27 -2.51 -17.80
N ALA A 305 -4.14 -2.10 -17.24
CA ALA A 305 -4.05 -1.74 -15.82
C ALA A 305 -4.83 -0.43 -15.51
N VAL A 306 -4.79 0.55 -16.41
CA VAL A 306 -5.54 1.81 -16.28
C VAL A 306 -7.04 1.56 -16.37
N LEU A 307 -7.48 0.65 -17.25
CA LEU A 307 -8.88 0.23 -17.36
C LEU A 307 -9.41 -0.30 -16.03
N ALA A 308 -8.61 -1.09 -15.30
CA ALA A 308 -8.97 -1.55 -13.96
C ALA A 308 -9.21 -0.38 -13.00
N SER A 309 -8.31 0.61 -12.98
CA SER A 309 -8.46 1.84 -12.19
C SER A 309 -9.70 2.63 -12.58
N MET A 310 -10.01 2.75 -13.88
CA MET A 310 -11.22 3.43 -14.35
C MET A 310 -12.50 2.71 -13.92
N ILE A 311 -12.50 1.37 -13.97
CA ILE A 311 -13.63 0.56 -13.48
C ILE A 311 -13.87 0.81 -11.99
N HIS A 312 -12.82 0.77 -11.16
CA HIS A 312 -12.96 1.06 -9.73
C HIS A 312 -13.30 2.52 -9.44
N GLY A 313 -12.69 3.45 -10.18
CA GLY A 313 -12.96 4.88 -10.10
C GLY A 313 -14.39 5.26 -10.49
N PHE A 314 -15.05 4.46 -11.32
CA PHE A 314 -16.48 4.60 -11.61
C PHE A 314 -17.36 3.87 -10.59
N THR A 315 -17.07 2.59 -10.33
CA THR A 315 -17.97 1.72 -9.55
C THR A 315 -18.04 2.12 -8.08
N VAL A 316 -16.95 2.61 -7.46
CA VAL A 316 -16.98 3.02 -6.05
C VAL A 316 -17.88 4.25 -5.85
N PRO A 317 -17.68 5.40 -6.54
CA PRO A 317 -18.59 6.54 -6.43
C PRO A 317 -20.03 6.22 -6.83
N ALA A 318 -20.23 5.43 -7.89
CA ALA A 318 -21.57 5.08 -8.33
C ALA A 318 -22.29 4.16 -7.32
N SER A 319 -21.58 3.26 -6.64
CA SER A 319 -22.12 2.49 -5.51
C SER A 319 -22.54 3.39 -4.33
N ILE A 320 -21.78 4.45 -4.04
CA ILE A 320 -22.14 5.46 -3.02
C ILE A 320 -23.40 6.22 -3.44
N GLU A 321 -23.46 6.68 -4.69
CA GLU A 321 -24.64 7.39 -5.22
C GLU A 321 -25.89 6.53 -5.13
N VAL A 322 -25.84 5.26 -5.60
CA VAL A 322 -26.97 4.33 -5.51
C VAL A 322 -27.42 4.12 -4.07
N ALA A 323 -26.47 3.95 -3.13
CA ALA A 323 -26.80 3.77 -1.72
C ALA A 323 -27.48 5.01 -1.11
N GLN A 324 -26.98 6.20 -1.44
CA GLN A 324 -27.57 7.46 -0.96
C GLN A 324 -28.94 7.74 -1.58
N ARG A 325 -29.12 7.44 -2.88
CA ARG A 325 -30.42 7.56 -3.54
C ARG A 325 -31.45 6.59 -2.97
N LYS A 326 -31.05 5.36 -2.60
CA LYS A 326 -31.91 4.41 -1.88
C LYS A 326 -32.36 4.91 -0.49
N LYS A 327 -31.62 5.83 0.12
CA LYS A 327 -32.01 6.52 1.37
C LYS A 327 -32.94 7.73 1.14
N GLY A 328 -33.34 8.00 -0.10
CA GLY A 328 -34.28 9.08 -0.44
C GLY A 328 -33.62 10.38 -0.92
N TYR A 329 -32.28 10.44 -1.04
CA TYR A 329 -31.58 11.63 -1.57
C TYR A 329 -31.56 11.63 -3.11
N THR A 330 -32.71 11.83 -3.74
CA THR A 330 -32.92 11.63 -5.19
C THR A 330 -33.00 12.91 -6.03
N LYS A 331 -33.00 14.11 -5.42
CA LYS A 331 -33.20 15.38 -6.12
C LYS A 331 -31.98 15.80 -6.94
N GLY A 332 -32.15 15.83 -8.26
CA GLY A 332 -31.15 16.33 -9.20
C GLY A 332 -29.82 15.57 -9.18
N LEU A 333 -28.77 16.24 -9.66
CA LEU A 333 -27.45 15.61 -9.87
C LEU A 333 -26.63 15.46 -8.59
N PHE A 334 -26.81 16.33 -7.59
CA PHE A 334 -25.85 16.47 -6.48
C PHE A 334 -26.44 16.34 -5.07
N GLU A 335 -27.75 16.11 -4.89
CA GLU A 335 -28.31 15.95 -3.53
C GLU A 335 -27.67 14.76 -2.79
N TRP A 336 -27.49 13.62 -3.46
CA TRP A 336 -26.89 12.42 -2.88
C TRP A 336 -25.50 12.69 -2.27
N LEU A 337 -24.71 13.54 -2.93
CA LEU A 337 -23.36 13.92 -2.52
C LEU A 337 -23.39 14.99 -1.43
N LYS A 338 -24.24 16.03 -1.58
CA LYS A 338 -24.40 17.07 -0.55
C LYS A 338 -24.92 16.50 0.78
N LYS A 339 -25.75 15.46 0.73
CA LYS A 339 -26.32 14.76 1.89
C LYS A 339 -25.48 13.56 2.35
N ALA A 340 -24.32 13.35 1.75
CA ALA A 340 -23.40 12.32 2.22
C ALA A 340 -22.82 12.69 3.59
N PRO A 341 -22.37 11.70 4.39
CA PRO A 341 -21.98 11.93 5.78
C PRO A 341 -20.57 12.54 5.88
N TRP A 342 -20.37 13.77 5.38
CA TRP A 342 -19.08 14.48 5.39
C TRP A 342 -18.49 14.69 6.79
N GLY A 343 -19.34 14.74 7.82
CA GLY A 343 -18.89 14.77 9.22
C GLY A 343 -18.45 13.41 9.78
N ASN A 344 -18.50 12.33 9.00
CA ASN A 344 -17.92 11.04 9.32
C ASN A 344 -16.51 10.98 8.73
N PRO A 345 -15.46 10.81 9.55
CA PRO A 345 -14.08 10.88 9.08
C PRO A 345 -13.70 9.77 8.10
N GLY A 346 -14.36 8.60 8.16
CA GLY A 346 -14.13 7.54 7.18
C GLY A 346 -14.77 7.84 5.83
N PHE A 347 -15.89 8.59 5.79
CA PHE A 347 -16.51 9.02 4.52
C PHE A 347 -15.72 10.15 3.87
N SER A 348 -15.33 11.17 4.64
CA SER A 348 -14.53 12.28 4.09
C SER A 348 -13.17 11.79 3.61
N ALA A 349 -12.51 10.89 4.36
CA ALA A 349 -11.26 10.25 3.93
C ALA A 349 -11.43 9.43 2.64
N LEU A 350 -12.53 8.66 2.51
CA LEU A 350 -12.86 7.94 1.27
C LEU A 350 -13.02 8.89 0.09
N ALA A 351 -13.84 9.93 0.24
CA ALA A 351 -14.14 10.87 -0.82
C ALA A 351 -12.90 11.66 -1.27
N LEU A 352 -12.10 12.16 -0.32
CA LEU A 352 -10.86 12.89 -0.61
C LEU A 352 -9.79 11.96 -1.18
N SER A 353 -9.68 10.74 -0.67
CA SER A 353 -8.80 9.72 -1.25
C SER A 353 -9.14 9.44 -2.72
N ILE A 354 -10.41 9.23 -3.06
CA ILE A 354 -10.85 9.04 -4.46
C ILE A 354 -10.54 10.27 -5.31
N ALA A 355 -10.83 11.47 -4.80
CA ALA A 355 -10.63 12.70 -5.55
C ALA A 355 -9.14 12.97 -5.84
N ILE A 356 -8.30 12.92 -4.81
CA ILE A 356 -6.86 13.20 -4.94
C ILE A 356 -6.16 12.09 -5.73
N PHE A 357 -6.43 10.82 -5.40
CA PHE A 357 -5.87 9.70 -6.13
C PHE A 357 -6.33 9.70 -7.58
N GLY A 358 -7.63 9.85 -7.85
CA GLY A 358 -8.19 9.72 -9.20
C GLY A 358 -7.80 10.87 -10.12
N PHE A 359 -8.07 12.11 -9.70
CA PHE A 359 -7.90 13.28 -10.57
C PHE A 359 -6.47 13.80 -10.61
N ILE A 360 -5.73 13.70 -9.50
CA ILE A 360 -4.33 14.18 -9.48
C ILE A 360 -3.42 13.00 -9.77
N GLY A 361 -3.43 11.96 -8.92
CA GLY A 361 -2.55 10.81 -9.06
C GLY A 361 -2.76 10.04 -10.37
N GLY A 362 -3.97 9.61 -10.67
CA GLY A 362 -4.33 8.75 -11.79
C GLY A 362 -4.11 9.43 -13.12
N ILE A 363 -4.65 10.65 -13.30
CA ILE A 363 -4.46 11.42 -14.55
C ILE A 363 -2.98 11.66 -14.80
N THR A 364 -2.23 12.15 -13.81
CA THR A 364 -0.79 12.39 -14.00
C THR A 364 -0.02 11.10 -14.27
N GLY A 365 -0.37 9.99 -13.61
CA GLY A 365 0.27 8.68 -13.82
C GLY A 365 0.10 8.17 -15.24
N VAL A 366 -1.11 8.26 -15.80
CA VAL A 366 -1.37 7.89 -17.21
C VAL A 366 -0.55 8.77 -18.15
N THR A 367 -0.52 10.08 -17.91
CA THR A 367 0.24 11.00 -18.77
C THR A 367 1.74 10.73 -18.69
N PHE A 368 2.30 10.53 -17.50
CA PHE A 368 3.73 10.27 -17.33
C PHE A 368 4.14 8.87 -17.79
N GLY A 369 3.20 7.94 -17.90
CA GLY A 369 3.43 6.64 -18.54
C GLY A 369 3.66 6.72 -20.05
N THR A 370 3.33 7.86 -20.68
CA THR A 370 3.51 8.07 -22.13
C THR A 370 4.93 8.54 -22.43
N GLU A 371 5.64 7.87 -23.35
CA GLU A 371 7.08 8.09 -23.60
C GLU A 371 7.46 9.55 -23.86
N GLN A 372 6.76 10.24 -24.77
CA GLN A 372 7.05 11.64 -25.12
C GLN A 372 6.85 12.59 -23.93
N ILE A 373 5.81 12.35 -23.12
CA ILE A 373 5.51 13.18 -21.94
C ILE A 373 6.48 12.85 -20.80
N ASN A 374 6.86 11.58 -20.67
CA ASN A 374 7.83 11.11 -19.68
C ASN A 374 9.16 11.83 -19.86
N ILE A 375 9.69 11.93 -21.08
CA ILE A 375 10.96 12.61 -21.37
C ILE A 375 11.01 14.05 -20.80
N ILE A 376 9.87 14.76 -20.80
CA ILE A 376 9.76 16.14 -20.30
C ILE A 376 9.62 16.18 -18.77
N SER A 377 9.04 15.12 -18.18
CA SER A 377 8.64 15.11 -16.76
C SER A 377 9.58 14.29 -15.87
N HIS A 378 10.36 13.38 -16.44
CA HIS A 378 11.24 12.43 -15.75
C HIS A 378 12.26 13.15 -14.85
N ASN A 379 12.43 12.67 -13.62
CA ASN A 379 13.32 13.24 -12.60
C ASN A 379 13.10 14.74 -12.27
N THR A 380 11.95 15.32 -12.62
CA THR A 380 11.54 16.66 -12.16
C THR A 380 10.64 16.56 -10.93
N LEU A 381 10.31 17.71 -10.31
CA LEU A 381 9.36 17.78 -9.18
C LEU A 381 7.94 17.30 -9.55
N ARG A 382 7.64 17.11 -10.84
CA ARG A 382 6.38 16.50 -11.28
C ARG A 382 6.24 15.05 -10.78
N ILE A 383 7.33 14.29 -10.71
CA ILE A 383 7.28 12.89 -10.24
C ILE A 383 6.96 12.82 -8.75
N PRO A 384 7.62 13.59 -7.86
CA PRO A 384 7.15 13.80 -6.50
C PRO A 384 5.71 14.23 -6.36
N GLY A 385 5.27 15.24 -7.12
CA GLY A 385 3.87 15.69 -7.08
C GLY A 385 2.87 14.57 -7.41
N HIS A 386 3.16 13.78 -8.45
CA HIS A 386 2.35 12.63 -8.85
C HIS A 386 2.28 11.56 -7.75
N PHE A 387 3.42 11.09 -7.24
CA PHE A 387 3.39 9.98 -6.27
C PHE A 387 2.85 10.41 -4.90
N HIS A 388 2.99 11.69 -4.53
CA HIS A 388 2.36 12.21 -3.32
C HIS A 388 0.83 12.20 -3.46
N ALA A 389 0.30 12.52 -4.64
CA ALA A 389 -1.14 12.41 -4.87
C ALA A 389 -1.66 10.97 -4.87
N THR A 390 -0.85 10.00 -5.31
CA THR A 390 -1.24 8.58 -5.27
C THR A 390 -1.13 8.02 -3.85
N VAL A 391 0.08 7.86 -3.32
CA VAL A 391 0.34 7.04 -2.13
C VAL A 391 0.27 7.87 -0.85
N ALA A 392 0.95 9.02 -0.85
CA ALA A 392 1.04 9.86 0.34
C ALA A 392 -0.33 10.47 0.70
N ALA A 393 -1.14 10.84 -0.28
CA ALA A 393 -2.48 11.37 -0.07
C ALA A 393 -3.55 10.28 -0.25
N GLY A 394 -3.71 9.76 -1.47
CA GLY A 394 -4.76 8.79 -1.81
C GLY A 394 -4.78 7.56 -0.90
N THR A 395 -3.73 6.72 -0.97
CA THR A 395 -3.65 5.48 -0.19
C THR A 395 -3.69 5.76 1.31
N THR A 396 -2.86 6.69 1.78
CA THR A 396 -2.75 6.98 3.22
C THR A 396 -4.05 7.52 3.80
N LEU A 397 -4.80 8.39 3.10
CA LEU A 397 -6.13 8.83 3.53
C LEU A 397 -7.10 7.66 3.67
N ALA A 398 -7.13 6.73 2.72
CA ALA A 398 -8.01 5.56 2.82
C ALA A 398 -7.66 4.71 4.07
N PHE A 399 -6.37 4.52 4.34
CA PHE A 399 -5.87 3.75 5.48
C PHE A 399 -6.17 4.47 6.83
N MET A 400 -6.03 5.79 6.88
CA MET A 400 -6.47 6.60 8.01
C MET A 400 -7.99 6.51 8.21
N GLY A 401 -8.77 6.60 7.12
CA GLY A 401 -10.22 6.50 7.14
C GLY A 401 -10.73 5.19 7.73
N VAL A 402 -10.15 4.06 7.31
CA VAL A 402 -10.56 2.73 7.83
C VAL A 402 -10.12 2.52 9.28
N THR A 403 -9.05 3.18 9.72
CA THR A 403 -8.58 3.12 11.11
C THR A 403 -9.65 3.58 12.10
N TYR A 404 -10.48 4.57 11.76
CA TYR A 404 -11.59 5.02 12.61
C TYR A 404 -12.65 3.94 12.87
N TYR A 405 -12.78 2.96 11.98
CA TYR A 405 -13.68 1.81 12.15
C TYR A 405 -12.99 0.59 12.77
N VAL A 406 -11.70 0.41 12.48
CA VAL A 406 -10.89 -0.69 13.02
C VAL A 406 -10.53 -0.45 14.48
N LEU A 407 -10.43 0.79 14.95
CA LEU A 407 -10.17 1.14 16.36
C LEU A 407 -11.19 0.51 17.34
N PRO A 408 -12.51 0.74 17.21
CA PRO A 408 -13.47 0.09 18.11
C PRO A 408 -13.52 -1.43 17.91
N LEU A 409 -13.33 -1.91 16.67
CA LEU A 409 -13.42 -3.33 16.34
C LEU A 409 -12.24 -4.14 16.90
N VAL A 410 -11.01 -3.69 16.67
CA VAL A 410 -9.75 -4.36 17.01
C VAL A 410 -9.18 -3.82 18.32
N PHE A 411 -9.08 -2.50 18.48
CA PHE A 411 -8.47 -1.93 19.69
C PHE A 411 -9.43 -1.85 20.88
N ARG A 412 -10.74 -1.94 20.66
CA ARG A 412 -11.78 -1.73 21.68
C ARG A 412 -11.61 -0.39 22.40
N ARG A 413 -11.20 0.63 21.63
CA ARG A 413 -11.00 2.00 22.09
C ARG A 413 -11.84 2.94 21.24
N GLN A 414 -12.31 4.01 21.87
CA GLN A 414 -12.96 5.12 21.18
C GLN A 414 -11.90 6.17 20.81
N VAL A 415 -12.21 6.98 19.80
CA VAL A 415 -11.39 8.14 19.44
C VAL A 415 -11.42 9.14 20.59
N VAL A 416 -10.24 9.57 21.06
CA VAL A 416 -10.09 10.48 22.22
C VAL A 416 -10.70 11.85 21.94
N VAL A 417 -10.44 12.41 20.76
CA VAL A 417 -10.94 13.73 20.35
C VAL A 417 -11.69 13.62 19.02
N PRO A 418 -13.01 13.29 19.05
CA PRO A 418 -13.78 13.06 17.83
C PRO A 418 -13.82 14.25 16.87
N SER A 419 -13.76 15.50 17.38
CA SER A 419 -13.70 16.71 16.55
C SER A 419 -12.43 16.76 15.70
N LEU A 420 -11.27 16.39 16.24
CA LEU A 420 -10.03 16.31 15.49
C LEU A 420 -10.05 15.20 14.45
N ALA A 421 -10.64 14.04 14.78
CA ALA A 421 -10.81 12.97 13.81
C ALA A 421 -11.66 13.41 12.61
N LYS A 422 -12.73 14.19 12.83
CA LYS A 422 -13.56 14.75 11.74
C LYS A 422 -12.78 15.72 10.86
N LEU A 423 -11.87 16.50 11.44
CA LEU A 423 -11.08 17.49 10.74
C LEU A 423 -9.88 16.87 10.00
N GLN A 424 -9.30 15.80 10.53
CA GLN A 424 -8.06 15.21 10.04
C GLN A 424 -8.06 14.92 8.52
N PRO A 425 -9.10 14.32 7.91
CA PRO A 425 -9.09 14.06 6.48
C PRO A 425 -8.99 15.32 5.61
N TYR A 426 -9.43 16.47 6.12
CA TYR A 426 -9.40 17.74 5.38
C TYR A 426 -8.08 18.51 5.56
N VAL A 427 -7.42 18.33 6.71
CA VAL A 427 -6.13 18.97 7.02
C VAL A 427 -4.98 18.21 6.38
N PHE A 428 -5.09 16.88 6.35
CA PHE A 428 -4.19 15.99 5.64
C PHE A 428 -4.45 16.08 4.13
#